data_AF-A0AAU9V1I1-F1
#
_entry.id   AF-A0AAU9V1I1-F1
#
_cell.length_a   1.000
_cell.length_b   1.000
_cell.length_c   1.000
_cell.angle_alpha   90.00
_cell.angle_beta   90.00
_cell.angle_gamma   90.00
#
_symmetry.space_group_name_H-M   'P 1'
#
loop_
_entity.id
_entity.type
_entity.pdbx_description
1 polymer ?
#
loop_
_entity_poly.entity_id
_entity_poly.type
_entity_poly.pdbx_seq_one_letter_code
_entity_poly.pdbx_strand_id
1 'polypeptide(L)' 'MFRLPNPKKRKSQRDSTNDESTICLECTEFYVNSVPGEQWVQCITCKLWAHSKCVRGNLMFFECKHCTSDIED' A
#
# COMPACT_ATOMS: atom_id res chain seq x y z
N MET A 1 31.51 -40.64 7.59
CA MET A 1 30.92 -39.78 6.53
C MET A 1 29.49 -39.45 6.93
N PHE A 2 29.28 -38.32 7.59
CA PHE A 2 27.97 -37.89 8.08
C PHE A 2 27.51 -36.68 7.27
N ARG A 3 26.41 -36.82 6.52
CA ARG A 3 25.82 -35.75 5.72
C ARG A 3 25.12 -34.75 6.63
N LEU A 4 25.45 -33.47 6.52
CA LEU A 4 24.72 -32.40 7.19
C LEU A 4 23.36 -32.16 6.49
N PRO A 5 22.26 -31.98 7.24
CA PRO A 5 20.99 -31.58 6.66
C PRO A 5 21.06 -30.11 6.21
N ASN A 6 20.81 -29.91 4.91
CA ASN A 6 20.72 -28.62 4.25
C ASN A 6 19.62 -27.76 4.91
N PRO A 7 19.92 -26.57 5.44
CA PRO A 7 18.87 -25.68 5.92
C PRO A 7 18.05 -25.24 4.70
N LYS A 8 16.79 -25.69 4.64
CA LYS A 8 15.80 -25.20 3.69
C LYS A 8 15.75 -23.68 3.86
N LYS A 9 16.36 -22.96 2.91
CA LYS A 9 16.26 -21.51 2.78
C LYS A 9 14.77 -21.17 2.88
N ARG A 10 14.38 -20.53 3.98
CA ARG A 10 13.08 -19.88 4.13
C ARG A 10 12.94 -19.02 2.89
N LYS A 11 11.93 -19.30 2.06
CA LYS A 11 11.49 -18.34 1.06
C LYS A 11 11.07 -17.12 1.86
N SER A 12 11.98 -16.15 1.96
CA SER A 12 11.60 -14.78 2.24
C SER A 12 10.62 -14.43 1.15
N GLN A 13 9.34 -14.51 1.48
CA GLN A 13 8.30 -13.79 0.79
C GLN A 13 8.66 -12.33 1.02
N ARG A 14 9.62 -11.84 0.23
CA ARG A 14 9.69 -10.44 -0.12
C ARG A 14 8.34 -10.25 -0.79
N ASP A 15 7.39 -9.73 -0.03
CA ASP A 15 6.27 -9.03 -0.60
C ASP A 15 6.93 -7.92 -1.40
N SER A 16 7.25 -8.25 -2.65
CA SER A 16 7.60 -7.27 -3.66
C SER A 16 6.28 -6.55 -3.87
N THR A 17 5.95 -5.64 -2.95
CA THR A 17 4.90 -4.66 -3.13
C THR A 17 5.32 -3.94 -4.39
N ASN A 18 4.74 -4.37 -5.50
CA ASN A 18 5.10 -3.94 -6.83
C ASN A 18 4.76 -2.46 -6.86
N ASP A 19 5.75 -1.59 -6.63
CA ASP A 19 5.56 -0.14 -6.62
C ASP A 19 4.87 0.34 -7.91
N GLU A 20 5.00 -0.44 -8.99
CA GLU A 20 4.36 -0.23 -10.29
C GLU A 20 2.83 -0.40 -10.28
N SER A 21 2.27 -1.08 -9.27
CA SER A 21 0.83 -1.32 -9.12
C SER A 21 0.18 -0.44 -8.06
N THR A 22 0.94 0.45 -7.43
CA THR A 22 0.38 1.42 -6.48
C THR A 22 -0.48 2.41 -7.26
N ILE A 23 -1.75 2.50 -6.91
CA ILE A 23 -2.75 3.36 -7.56
C ILE A 23 -3.43 4.21 -6.49
N CYS A 24 -3.70 5.48 -6.80
CA CYS A 24 -4.42 6.35 -5.89
C CYS A 24 -5.89 5.93 -5.80
N LEU A 25 -6.37 5.71 -4.58
CA LEU A 25 -7.76 5.31 -4.31
C LEU A 25 -8.81 6.37 -4.67
N GLU A 26 -8.41 7.63 -4.85
CA GLU A 26 -9.32 8.76 -5.11
C GLU A 26 -9.39 9.14 -6.58
N CYS A 27 -8.26 9.23 -7.29
CA CYS A 27 -8.21 9.59 -8.71
C CYS A 27 -7.91 8.41 -9.63
N THR A 28 -7.65 7.22 -9.10
CA THR A 28 -7.30 6.00 -9.85
C THR A 28 -6.05 6.16 -10.73
N GLU A 29 -5.15 7.07 -10.35
CA GLU A 29 -3.89 7.28 -11.07
C GLU A 29 -2.77 6.42 -10.48
N PHE A 30 -1.94 5.85 -11.35
CA PHE A 30 -0.80 5.04 -10.91
C PHE A 30 0.33 5.90 -10.35
N TYR A 31 1.00 5.39 -9.32
CA TYR A 31 2.17 6.00 -8.70
C TYR A 31 3.27 6.32 -9.71
N VAL A 32 3.46 5.44 -10.71
CA VAL A 32 4.45 5.63 -11.79
C VAL A 32 4.17 6.84 -12.69
N ASN A 33 2.91 7.29 -12.76
CA ASN A 33 2.51 8.45 -13.55
C ASN A 33 2.51 9.75 -12.72
N SER A 34 2.70 9.64 -11.41
CA SER A 34 2.61 10.79 -10.53
C SER A 34 3.87 11.64 -10.56
N VAL A 35 3.69 12.92 -10.26
CA VAL A 35 4.73 13.93 -10.37
C VAL A 35 5.77 13.68 -9.28
N PRO A 36 7.08 13.71 -9.61
CA PRO A 36 8.12 13.59 -8.59
C PRO A 36 7.98 14.69 -7.53
N GLY A 37 7.80 14.27 -6.27
CA GLY A 37 7.59 15.15 -5.13
C GLY A 37 6.17 15.15 -4.56
N GLU A 38 5.22 14.45 -5.19
CA GLU A 38 3.89 14.27 -4.61
C GLU A 38 3.95 13.47 -3.31
N GLN A 39 3.18 13.92 -2.32
CA GLN A 39 3.02 13.23 -1.05
C GLN A 39 1.88 12.23 -1.17
N TRP A 40 2.09 11.04 -0.61
CA TRP A 40 1.11 9.97 -0.58
C TRP A 40 0.82 9.61 0.87
N VAL A 41 -0.43 9.25 1.12
CA VAL A 41 -0.91 8.82 2.42
C VAL A 41 -1.46 7.41 2.30
N GLN A 42 -1.15 6.60 3.30
CA GLN A 42 -1.59 5.22 3.36
C GLN A 42 -2.88 5.12 4.18
N CYS A 43 -3.88 4.43 3.65
CA CYS A 43 -5.11 4.12 4.35
C CYS A 43 -4.80 3.27 5.59
N ILE A 44 -5.30 3.67 6.75
CA ILE A 44 -5.03 2.95 8.01
C ILE A 44 -5.68 1.56 8.02
N THR A 45 -6.77 1.37 7.28
CA THR A 45 -7.61 0.16 7.26
C THR A 45 -7.10 -0.84 6.22
N CYS A 46 -7.11 -0.49 4.94
CA CYS A 46 -6.70 -1.41 3.85
C CYS A 46 -5.22 -1.33 3.46
N LYS A 47 -4.44 -0.43 4.06
CA LYS A 47 -3.01 -0.21 3.76
C LYS A 47 -2.70 0.18 2.31
N LEU A 48 -3.71 0.54 1.53
CA LEU A 48 -3.56 1.08 0.17
C LEU A 48 -3.23 2.58 0.18
N TRP A 49 -2.78 3.11 -0.94
CA TRP A 49 -2.23 4.47 -1.02
C TRP A 49 -3.15 5.44 -1.76
N ALA A 50 -3.13 6.71 -1.37
CA ALA A 50 -3.75 7.80 -2.11
C ALA A 50 -2.86 9.04 -2.07
N HIS A 51 -2.95 9.90 -3.08
CA HIS A 51 -2.27 11.20 -3.01
C HIS A 51 -2.82 11.99 -1.83
N SER A 52 -1.90 12.54 -1.03
CA SER A 52 -2.20 13.49 0.05
C SER A 52 -3.05 14.66 -0.46
N LYS A 53 -2.87 15.07 -1.72
CA LYS A 53 -3.65 16.12 -2.37
C LYS A 53 -5.08 15.70 -2.76
N CYS A 54 -5.30 14.42 -3.05
CA CYS A 54 -6.63 13.90 -3.35
C CYS A 54 -7.45 13.68 -2.08
N VAL A 55 -6.77 13.36 -0.98
CA VAL A 55 -7.40 13.24 0.34
C VAL A 55 -7.68 14.63 0.91
N ARG A 56 -8.93 14.86 1.30
CA ARG A 56 -9.32 16.08 2.03
C ARG A 56 -9.52 15.73 3.50
N GLY A 57 -8.74 16.34 4.38
CA GLY A 57 -8.91 16.18 5.83
C GLY A 57 -7.61 15.82 6.55
N ASN A 58 -7.74 15.02 7.61
CA ASN A 58 -6.61 14.63 8.45
C ASN A 58 -5.87 13.42 7.86
N LEU A 59 -4.66 13.66 7.35
CA LEU A 59 -3.82 12.63 6.73
C LEU A 59 -3.30 11.59 7.72
N MET A 60 -3.28 11.87 9.03
CA MET A 60 -2.77 10.92 10.03
C MET A 60 -3.68 9.70 10.21
N PHE A 61 -4.98 9.89 9.99
CA PHE A 61 -6.00 8.84 10.10
C PHE A 61 -6.76 8.73 8.78
N PHE A 62 -6.03 8.77 7.67
CA PHE A 62 -6.67 8.64 6.37
C PHE A 62 -7.33 7.27 6.26
N GLU A 63 -8.64 7.30 5.98
CA GLU A 63 -9.42 6.14 5.59
C GLU A 63 -10.00 6.41 4.20
N CYS A 64 -9.87 5.43 3.30
CA CYS A 64 -10.36 5.56 1.94
C CYS A 64 -11.88 5.32 1.87
N LYS A 65 -12.53 5.84 0.82
CA LYS A 65 -13.98 5.70 0.63
C LYS A 65 -14.48 4.26 0.66
N HIS A 66 -13.65 3.32 0.19
CA HIS A 66 -13.98 1.89 0.21
C HIS A 66 -14.09 1.34 1.65
N CYS A 67 -13.30 1.86 2.59
CA CYS A 67 -13.32 1.45 3.99
C CYS A 67 -14.34 2.25 4.81
N THR A 68 -14.50 3.56 4.52
CA THR A 68 -15.49 4.39 5.23
C THR A 68 -16.93 3.95 4.95
N SER A 69 -17.19 3.36 3.77
CA SER A 69 -18.54 2.97 3.35
C SER A 69 -19.02 1.66 3.95
N ASP A 70 -18.15 0.87 4.60
CA ASP A 70 -18.49 -0.42 5.21
C ASP A 70 -18.94 -0.29 6.68
N ILE A 71 -19.03 0.94 7.19
CA ILE A 71 -19.54 1.24 8.54
C ILE A 71 -21.05 1.51 8.42
N GLU A 72 -21.84 0.48 8.10
CA GLU A 72 -23.29 0.50 8.33
C GLU A 72 -23.60 -0.33 9.59
N ASP A 73 -24.40 0.26 10.50
CA ASP A 73 -24.77 -0.19 11.85
C ASP A 73 -25.53 -1.54 11.90
#